data_AF-A0A1H9F3V0-F1
#
_entry.id   AF-A0A1H9F3V0-F1
#
_cell.length_a   1.000
_cell.length_b   1.000
_cell.length_c   1.000
_cell.angle_alpha   90.00
_cell.angle_beta   90.00
_cell.angle_gamma   90.00
#
_symmetry.space_group_name_H-M   'P 1'
#
loop_
_entity.id
_entity.type
_entity.pdbx_description
1 polymer ?
#
loop_
_entity_poly.entity_id
_entity_poly.type
_entity_poly.pdbx_seq_one_letter_code
_entity_poly.pdbx_strand_id
1 'polypeptide(L)' 'MRKASIELVAPARIVTLIAGEFGYGKFLYTVDLSAASENPPTPSQWLDALEECKRKARELRYDVSRVKGQHLTLDNN' A
#
# COMPACT_ATOMS: atom_id res chain seq x y z
N MET A 1 -18.41 -8.24 1.88
CA MET A 1 -17.56 -7.29 1.14
C MET A 1 -16.46 -8.07 0.43
N ARG A 2 -16.01 -7.63 -0.75
CA ARG A 2 -14.92 -8.31 -1.48
C ARG A 2 -13.61 -8.14 -0.72
N LYS A 3 -12.72 -9.14 -0.74
CA LYS A 3 -11.44 -9.07 -0.04
C LYS A 3 -10.37 -8.41 -0.89
N ALA A 4 -9.45 -7.70 -0.26
CA ALA A 4 -8.27 -7.11 -0.86
C ALA A 4 -7.07 -7.20 0.08
N SER A 5 -5.88 -7.05 -0.47
CA SER A 5 -4.63 -6.90 0.27
C SER A 5 -3.90 -5.64 -0.18
N ILE A 6 -3.09 -5.08 0.71
CA ILE A 6 -2.18 -3.98 0.38
C ILE A 6 -0.74 -4.50 0.47
N GLU A 7 0.10 -4.11 -0.47
CA GLU A 7 1.53 -4.44 -0.46
C GLU A 7 2.36 -3.17 -0.58
N LEU A 8 3.26 -2.96 0.38
CA LEU A 8 4.30 -1.94 0.33
C LEU A 8 5.57 -2.60 -0.23
N VAL A 9 6.07 -2.09 -1.36
CA VAL A 9 7.17 -2.69 -2.12
C VAL A 9 8.36 -1.73 -2.14
N ALA A 10 9.28 -1.88 -1.18
CA ALA A 10 10.42 -0.98 -1.00
C ALA A 10 11.31 -0.82 -2.25
N PRO A 11 11.72 -1.88 -2.97
CA PRO A 11 12.59 -1.73 -4.15
C PRO A 11 11.95 -0.89 -5.26
N ALA A 12 10.64 -1.01 -5.43
CA ALA A 12 9.88 -0.26 -6.42
C ALA A 12 9.34 1.08 -5.89
N ARG A 13 9.45 1.34 -4.58
CA ARG A 13 8.91 2.53 -3.91
C ARG A 13 7.41 2.73 -4.22
N ILE A 14 6.62 1.65 -4.18
CA ILE A 14 5.17 1.72 -4.43
C ILE A 14 4.36 1.08 -3.31
N VAL A 15 3.15 1.58 -3.11
CA VAL A 15 2.11 0.92 -2.30
C VAL A 15 0.95 0.55 -3.20
N THR A 16 0.56 -0.71 -3.22
CA THR A 16 -0.48 -1.18 -4.13
C THR A 16 -1.62 -1.89 -3.40
N LEU A 17 -2.84 -1.60 -3.82
CA LEU A 17 -4.07 -2.26 -3.42
C LEU A 17 -4.42 -3.33 -4.47
N ILE A 18 -4.51 -4.58 -4.04
CA ILE A 18 -4.71 -5.75 -4.89
C ILE A 18 -6.02 -6.43 -4.50
N ALA A 19 -6.86 -6.77 -5.47
CA ALA A 19 -8.05 -7.56 -5.24
C ALA A 19 -7.67 -8.98 -4.77
N GLY A 20 -8.43 -9.54 -3.85
CA GLY A 20 -8.13 -10.83 -3.24
C GLY A 20 -7.23 -10.71 -2.02
N GLU A 21 -7.29 -11.72 -1.16
CA GLU A 21 -6.70 -11.70 0.18
C GLU A 21 -5.16 -11.87 0.20
N PHE A 22 -4.59 -12.44 -0.85
CA PHE A 22 -3.19 -12.87 -0.87
C PHE A 22 -2.27 -12.07 -1.80
N GLY A 23 -2.79 -11.05 -2.49
CA GLY A 23 -2.00 -10.21 -3.39
C GLY A 23 -1.77 -10.78 -4.79
N TYR A 24 -2.51 -11.82 -5.18
CA TYR A 24 -2.40 -12.43 -6.51
C TYR A 24 -3.52 -12.02 -7.50
N GLY A 25 -4.44 -11.17 -7.08
CA GLY A 25 -5.54 -10.73 -7.94
C GLY A 25 -5.22 -9.46 -8.72
N LYS A 26 -6.28 -8.83 -9.23
CA LYS A 26 -6.18 -7.61 -10.04
C LYS A 26 -5.68 -6.42 -9.21
N PHE A 27 -4.70 -5.67 -9.73
CA PHE A 27 -4.32 -4.37 -9.18
C PHE A 27 -5.50 -3.39 -9.28
N LEU A 28 -5.93 -2.86 -8.14
CA LEU A 28 -7.05 -1.93 -8.04
C LEU A 28 -6.59 -0.48 -8.01
N TYR A 29 -5.45 -0.22 -7.36
CA TYR A 29 -4.90 1.12 -7.18
C TYR A 29 -3.45 1.04 -6.74
N THR A 30 -2.62 2.00 -7.13
CA THR A 30 -1.21 2.08 -6.76
C THR A 30 -0.84 3.53 -6.48
N VAL A 31 -0.13 3.74 -5.37
CA VAL A 31 0.55 4.99 -5.05
C VAL A 31 2.02 4.82 -5.36
N ASP A 32 2.56 5.68 -6.21
CA ASP A 32 3.97 5.70 -6.58
C ASP A 32 4.71 6.75 -5.74
N LEU A 33 5.66 6.30 -4.91
CA LEU A 33 6.50 7.14 -4.07
C LEU A 33 7.86 7.45 -4.72
N SER A 34 8.19 6.81 -5.85
CA SER A 34 9.44 7.06 -6.58
C SER A 34 9.46 8.47 -7.18
N ALA A 35 8.29 9.01 -7.52
CA ALA A 35 8.15 10.35 -8.08
C ALA A 35 8.43 11.47 -7.06
N ALA A 36 8.39 11.18 -5.75
CA ALA A 36 8.48 12.22 -4.72
C ALA A 36 9.93 12.66 -4.43
N SER A 37 10.93 11.79 -4.65
CA SER A 37 12.36 12.10 -4.44
C SER A 37 13.27 10.99 -4.97
N GLU A 38 14.53 11.32 -5.29
CA GLU A 38 15.59 10.33 -5.52
C GLU A 38 15.91 9.54 -4.23
N ASN A 39 15.63 10.11 -3.07
CA ASN A 39 15.81 9.46 -1.78
C ASN A 39 14.77 8.36 -1.50
N PRO A 40 15.10 7.31 -0.71
CA PRO A 40 14.13 6.34 -0.25
C PRO A 40 12.95 7.01 0.49
N PRO A 41 11.71 6.52 0.34
CA PRO A 41 10.58 7.14 1.02
C PRO A 41 10.70 6.99 2.55
N THR A 42 10.35 8.04 3.28
CA THR A 42 10.35 8.05 4.74
C THR A 42 9.20 7.18 5.29
N PRO A 43 9.28 6.73 6.56
CA PRO A 43 8.18 5.99 7.19
C PRO A 43 6.84 6.71 7.13
N SER A 44 6.85 8.04 7.26
CA SER A 44 5.65 8.88 7.10
C SER A 44 5.07 8.82 5.68
N GLN A 45 5.90 8.90 4.64
CA GLN A 45 5.45 8.77 3.25
C GLN A 45 4.84 7.39 2.97
N TRP A 46 5.42 6.33 3.54
CA TRP A 46 4.84 4.98 3.46
C TRP A 46 3.49 4.88 4.17
N LEU A 47 3.35 5.53 5.33
CA LEU A 47 2.11 5.55 6.09
C LEU A 47 0.99 6.29 5.33
N ASP A 48 1.30 7.46 4.77
CA ASP A 48 0.34 8.26 4.00
C ASP A 48 -0.18 7.47 2.78
N ALA A 49 0.71 6.83 2.03
CA ALA A 49 0.35 6.00 0.88
C ALA A 49 -0.48 4.75 1.27
N LEU A 50 -0.18 4.14 2.42
CA LEU A 50 -0.97 3.04 2.98
C LEU A 50 -2.39 3.50 3.34
N GLU A 51 -2.54 4.63 4.02
CA GLU A 51 -3.85 5.18 4.37
C GLU A 51 -4.65 5.57 3.12
N GLU A 52 -4.00 6.08 2.08
CA GLU A 52 -4.65 6.33 0.80
C GLU A 52 -5.18 5.04 0.16
N CYS A 53 -4.40 3.95 0.16
CA CYS A 53 -4.85 2.66 -0.32
C CYS A 53 -6.03 2.12 0.50
N LYS A 54 -6.03 2.28 1.84
CA LYS A 54 -7.17 1.90 2.70
C LYS A 54 -8.42 2.73 2.39
N ARG A 55 -8.28 4.03 2.18
CA ARG A 55 -9.38 4.93 1.77
C ARG A 55 -9.96 4.47 0.44
N LYS A 56 -9.12 4.21 -0.56
CA LYS A 56 -9.54 3.71 -1.87
C LYS A 56 -10.23 2.34 -1.78
N ALA A 57 -9.76 1.45 -0.91
CA ALA A 57 -10.41 0.17 -0.67
C ALA A 57 -11.85 0.34 -0.18
N ARG A 58 -12.09 1.26 0.78
CA ARG A 58 -13.45 1.60 1.26
C ARG A 58 -14.32 2.15 0.14
N GLU A 59 -13.81 3.08 -0.67
CA GLU A 59 -14.52 3.65 -1.83
C GLU A 59 -14.95 2.54 -2.82
N LEU A 60 -14.06 1.57 -3.07
CA LEU A 60 -14.30 0.44 -3.98
C LEU A 60 -15.08 -0.73 -3.34
N ARG A 61 -15.51 -0.60 -2.08
CA ARG A 61 -16.21 -1.62 -1.27
C ARG A 61 -15.42 -2.92 -1.12
N TYR A 62 -14.11 -2.77 -0.91
CA TYR A 62 -13.21 -3.85 -0.52
C TYR A 62 -12.89 -3.76 0.97
N ASP A 63 -12.77 -4.94 1.57
CA ASP A 63 -12.30 -5.14 2.93
C ASP A 63 -10.84 -5.59 2.87
N VAL A 64 -9.94 -4.79 3.44
CA VAL A 64 -8.49 -5.07 3.43
C VAL A 64 -8.20 -6.08 4.53
N SER A 65 -7.95 -7.33 4.15
CA SER A 65 -7.68 -8.42 5.10
C SER A 65 -6.20 -8.58 5.43
N ARG A 66 -5.30 -8.01 4.62
CA ARG A 66 -3.86 -8.14 4.81
C ARG A 66 -3.09 -6.92 4.31
N VAL A 67 -2.05 -6.54 5.05
CA VAL A 67 -1.06 -5.54 4.64
C VAL A 67 0.33 -6.18 4.72
N LYS A 68 1.04 -6.28 3.58
CA LYS A 68 2.44 -6.73 3.52
C LYS A 68 3.37 -5.52 3.51
N GLY A 69 4.52 -5.64 4.15
CA GLY A 69 5.51 -4.56 4.20
C GLY A 69 5.17 -3.44 5.19
N GLN A 70 4.21 -3.64 6.10
CA GLN A 70 3.79 -2.62 7.07
C GLN A 70 4.92 -2.10 7.98
N HIS A 71 6.00 -2.87 8.16
CA HIS A 71 7.19 -2.41 8.89
C HIS A 71 7.84 -1.16 8.25
N LEU A 72 7.61 -0.89 6.96
CA LEU A 72 8.10 0.30 6.27
C LEU A 72 7.43 1.60 6.76
N THR A 73 6.30 1.51 7.45
CA THR A 73 5.63 2.66 8.07
C THR A 73 6.13 2.96 9.49
N LEU A 74 7.08 2.19 9.99
CA LEU A 74 7.64 2.36 11.34
C LEU A 74 8.95 3.15 11.25
N ASP A 75 9.11 4.09 12.17
CA ASP A 75 10.39 4.74 12.41
C ASP A 75 11.28 3.75 13.18
N ASN A 76 12.28 3.18 12.49
CA ASN A 76 13.28 2.35 13.15
C ASN A 76 14.33 3.27 13.75
N ASN A 77 14.04 3.78 14.95
CA ASN A 77 14.98 4.52 15.79
C ASN A 77 15.91 3.55 16.53
#